data_AF-A0A9Q3VB76-F1
#
_entry.id   AF-A0A9Q3VB76-F1
#
_cell.length_a   1.000
_cell.length_b   1.000
_cell.length_c   1.000
_cell.angle_alpha   90.00
_cell.angle_beta   90.00
_cell.angle_gamma   90.00
#
_symmetry.space_group_name_H-M   'P 1'
#
loop_
_entity.id
_entity.type
_entity.pdbx_description
1 polymer ?
#
loop_
_entity_poly.entity_id
_entity_poly.type
_entity_poly.pdbx_seq_one_letter_code
_entity_poly.pdbx_strand_id
1 'polypeptide(L)'
;MDRIDKILKHKKYTEYTDKIKKIERNREWCHHDIDHSIDVCRIMYIINLENKLSFNKDVIYACGLLHDVGRWQQYEESIPHEIASANLSEEILKECDFNKDEIFQILKAIKNHRNKENEKESLSELLYKSDKLSRSCFKCSTEKKCYWLKHKKNLKMKY
;
A
#
# COMPACT_ATOMS: atom_id res chain seq x y z
N MET A 1 -2.85 -18.13 -4.89
CA MET A 1 -2.91 -16.66 -4.72
C MET A 1 -3.61 -16.08 -5.95
N ASP A 2 -4.67 -16.75 -6.41
CA ASP A 2 -5.13 -16.60 -7.79
C ASP A 2 -5.83 -15.26 -7.98
N ARG A 3 -6.50 -14.78 -6.93
CA ARG A 3 -7.09 -13.43 -6.88
C ARG A 3 -6.02 -12.34 -6.96
N ILE A 4 -4.84 -12.57 -6.39
CA ILE A 4 -3.72 -11.61 -6.47
C ILE A 4 -3.10 -11.63 -7.86
N ASP A 5 -2.95 -12.81 -8.46
CA ASP A 5 -2.50 -12.90 -9.85
C ASP A 5 -3.49 -12.21 -10.82
N LYS A 6 -4.80 -12.25 -10.52
CA LYS A 6 -5.82 -11.48 -11.24
C LYS A 6 -5.60 -9.97 -11.09
N ILE A 7 -5.35 -9.46 -9.88
CA ILE A 7 -5.04 -8.04 -9.65
C ILE A 7 -3.79 -7.63 -10.46
N LEU A 8 -2.71 -8.39 -10.36
CA LEU A 8 -1.44 -8.07 -11.03
C LEU A 8 -1.56 -8.03 -12.56
N LYS A 9 -2.48 -8.82 -13.13
CA LYS A 9 -2.79 -8.86 -14.57
C LYS A 9 -3.94 -7.94 -14.97
N HIS A 10 -4.58 -7.27 -14.01
CA HIS A 10 -5.75 -6.45 -14.25
C HIS A 10 -5.37 -5.19 -15.02
N LYS A 11 -6.03 -4.93 -16.16
CA LYS A 11 -5.71 -3.82 -17.06
C LYS A 11 -5.61 -2.47 -16.34
N LYS A 12 -6.59 -2.16 -15.47
CA LYS A 12 -6.59 -0.92 -14.68
C LYS A 12 -5.43 -0.83 -13.69
N TYR A 13 -5.09 -1.94 -13.03
CA TYR A 13 -3.96 -1.97 -12.10
C TYR A 13 -2.64 -1.66 -12.83
N THR A 14 -2.41 -2.31 -13.98
CA THR A 14 -1.25 -2.05 -14.82
C THR A 14 -1.23 -0.60 -15.31
N GLU A 15 -2.36 -0.07 -15.77
CA GLU A 15 -2.45 1.33 -16.23
C GLU A 15 -2.09 2.33 -15.12
N TYR A 16 -2.62 2.16 -13.91
CA TYR A 16 -2.39 3.08 -12.79
C TYR A 16 -0.94 3.01 -12.31
N THR A 17 -0.38 1.81 -12.19
CA THR A 17 1.03 1.63 -11.80
C THR A 17 2.00 2.16 -12.87
N ASP A 18 1.68 2.01 -14.16
CA ASP A 18 2.45 2.62 -15.25
C ASP A 18 2.40 4.15 -15.23
N LYS A 19 1.24 4.75 -14.94
CA LYS A 19 1.11 6.21 -14.75
C LYS A 19 2.01 6.69 -13.61
N ILE A 20 1.95 6.03 -12.46
CA ILE A 20 2.78 6.36 -11.29
C ILE A 20 4.27 6.25 -11.64
N LYS A 21 4.68 5.13 -12.27
CA LYS A 21 6.08 4.91 -12.68
C LYS A 21 6.59 6.01 -13.62
N LYS A 22 5.77 6.47 -14.56
CA LYS A 22 6.12 7.55 -15.49
C LYS A 22 6.30 8.89 -14.77
N ILE A 23 5.37 9.23 -13.87
CA ILE A 23 5.42 10.49 -13.10
C ILE A 23 6.63 10.48 -12.16
N GLU A 24 6.90 9.35 -11.51
CA GLU A 24 7.98 9.21 -10.53
C GLU A 24 9.35 8.92 -11.14
N ARG A 25 9.51 8.86 -12.46
CA ARG A 25 10.78 8.48 -13.12
C ARG A 25 12.03 9.24 -12.65
N ASN A 26 11.87 10.49 -12.24
CA ASN A 26 12.95 11.38 -11.79
C ASN A 26 12.85 11.69 -10.29
N ARG A 27 12.02 10.96 -9.54
CA ARG A 27 11.84 11.16 -8.10
C ARG A 27 13.13 10.78 -7.37
N GLU A 28 13.67 11.70 -6.57
CA GLU A 28 14.88 11.45 -5.76
C GLU A 28 14.59 10.59 -4.50
N TRP A 29 13.32 10.57 -4.08
CA TRP A 29 12.83 9.87 -2.90
C TRP A 29 12.30 8.48 -3.22
N CYS A 30 11.99 7.73 -2.17
CA CYS A 30 11.27 6.46 -2.26
C CYS A 30 10.06 6.56 -3.21
N HIS A 31 10.06 5.67 -4.20
CA HIS A 31 9.01 5.51 -5.20
C HIS A 31 7.86 4.67 -4.65
N HIS A 32 6.72 4.74 -5.32
CA HIS A 32 5.56 3.87 -5.10
C HIS A 32 5.53 2.81 -6.21
N ASP A 33 6.60 2.03 -6.29
CA ASP A 33 6.74 0.93 -7.24
C ASP A 33 6.24 -0.40 -6.66
N ILE A 34 6.33 -1.45 -7.48
CA ILE A 34 5.88 -2.78 -7.08
C ILE A 34 6.68 -3.35 -5.90
N ASP A 35 7.96 -2.97 -5.77
CA ASP A 35 8.81 -3.44 -4.67
C ASP A 35 8.31 -2.87 -3.34
N HIS A 36 8.00 -1.57 -3.29
CA HIS A 36 7.34 -0.95 -2.13
C HIS A 36 6.03 -1.67 -1.78
N SER A 37 5.15 -1.87 -2.76
CA SER A 37 3.86 -2.54 -2.53
C SER A 37 4.03 -3.97 -2.00
N ILE A 38 4.97 -4.75 -2.55
CA ILE A 38 5.24 -6.12 -2.11
C ILE A 38 5.81 -6.15 -0.69
N ASP A 39 6.72 -5.23 -0.35
CA ASP A 39 7.26 -5.11 1.00
C ASP A 39 6.15 -4.77 2.00
N VAL A 40 5.23 -3.87 1.65
CA VAL A 40 4.03 -3.60 2.47
C VAL A 40 3.21 -4.87 2.65
N CYS A 41 2.87 -5.60 1.58
CA CYS A 41 2.11 -6.86 1.68
C CYS A 41 2.79 -7.89 2.60
N ARG A 42 4.11 -8.05 2.47
CA ARG A 42 4.88 -9.02 3.25
C ARG A 42 4.95 -8.65 4.71
N ILE A 43 5.22 -7.39 5.03
CA ILE A 43 5.23 -6.90 6.41
C ILE A 43 3.84 -7.02 7.03
N MET A 44 2.77 -6.66 6.32
CA MET A 44 1.40 -6.87 6.79
C MET A 44 1.14 -8.35 7.10
N TYR A 45 1.59 -9.26 6.24
CA TYR A 45 1.40 -10.69 6.43
C TYR A 45 2.20 -11.23 7.62
N ILE A 46 3.44 -10.77 7.82
CA ILE A 46 4.24 -11.14 9.00
C ILE A 46 3.55 -10.66 10.28
N ILE A 47 3.15 -9.39 10.34
CA ILE A 47 2.43 -8.83 11.51
C ILE A 47 1.14 -9.60 11.79
N ASN A 48 0.38 -9.95 10.75
CA ASN A 48 -0.83 -10.75 10.87
C ASN A 48 -0.57 -12.13 11.50
N LEU A 49 0.53 -12.78 11.13
CA LEU A 49 0.92 -14.08 11.67
C LEU A 49 1.43 -13.97 13.11
N GLU A 50 2.35 -13.04 13.38
CA GLU A 50 2.95 -12.87 14.72
C GLU A 50 1.90 -12.50 15.78
N ASN A 51 0.93 -11.66 15.40
CA ASN A 51 -0.15 -11.23 16.29
C ASN A 51 -1.41 -12.12 16.22
N LYS A 52 -1.42 -13.18 15.41
CA LYS A 52 -2.55 -14.14 15.27
C LYS A 52 -3.89 -13.49 14.88
N LEU A 53 -3.85 -12.47 14.03
CA LEU A 53 -5.03 -11.65 13.68
C LEU A 53 -5.99 -12.31 12.67
N SER A 54 -5.57 -13.43 12.08
CA SER A 54 -6.41 -14.29 11.24
C SER A 54 -6.98 -13.62 9.97
N PHE A 55 -6.44 -12.48 9.53
CA PHE A 55 -6.81 -11.91 8.24
C PHE A 55 -6.37 -12.84 7.10
N ASN A 56 -7.24 -12.98 6.09
CA ASN A 56 -6.95 -13.76 4.90
C ASN A 56 -5.75 -13.16 4.15
N LYS A 57 -4.84 -14.01 3.67
CA LYS A 57 -3.65 -13.61 2.92
C LYS A 57 -3.99 -12.80 1.66
N ASP A 58 -5.01 -13.20 0.91
CA ASP A 58 -5.43 -12.46 -0.30
C ASP A 58 -5.97 -11.06 0.07
N VAL A 59 -6.70 -10.91 1.18
CA VAL A 59 -7.18 -9.61 1.65
C VAL A 59 -6.00 -8.69 1.99
N ILE A 60 -4.98 -9.21 2.68
CA ILE A 60 -3.76 -8.47 2.99
C ILE A 60 -3.03 -8.04 1.71
N TYR A 61 -2.81 -8.97 0.79
CA TYR A 61 -2.05 -8.68 -0.42
C TYR A 61 -2.79 -7.72 -1.35
N ALA A 62 -4.10 -7.87 -1.52
CA ALA A 62 -4.91 -6.92 -2.27
C ALA A 62 -4.84 -5.52 -1.65
N CYS A 63 -4.95 -5.41 -0.32
CA CYS A 63 -4.84 -4.15 0.40
C CYS A 63 -3.48 -3.47 0.18
N GLY A 64 -2.37 -4.20 0.34
CA GLY A 64 -1.02 -3.65 0.13
C GLY A 64 -0.71 -3.30 -1.34
N LEU A 65 -1.17 -4.09 -2.31
CA LEU A 65 -0.96 -3.80 -3.74
C LEU A 65 -1.74 -2.56 -4.18
N LEU A 66 -2.94 -2.35 -3.63
CA LEU A 66 -3.86 -1.33 -4.09
C LEU A 66 -3.76 0.01 -3.33
N HIS A 67 -3.09 0.07 -2.18
CA HIS A 67 -3.18 1.25 -1.30
C HIS A 67 -2.70 2.58 -1.93
N ASP A 68 -1.74 2.53 -2.85
CA ASP A 68 -1.14 3.72 -3.49
C ASP A 68 -1.49 3.87 -4.98
N VAL A 69 -2.39 3.04 -5.55
CA VAL A 69 -2.73 3.11 -6.99
C VAL A 69 -3.36 4.44 -7.43
N GLY A 70 -3.91 5.20 -6.49
CA GLY A 70 -4.42 6.56 -6.72
C GLY A 70 -3.37 7.66 -6.65
N ARG A 71 -2.08 7.34 -6.49
CA ARG A 71 -1.00 8.35 -6.44
C ARG A 71 -0.92 9.24 -7.67
N TRP A 72 -1.23 8.71 -8.86
CA TRP A 72 -1.23 9.52 -10.08
C TRP A 72 -2.28 10.64 -10.03
N GLN A 73 -3.48 10.40 -9.50
CA GLN A 73 -4.50 11.45 -9.31
C GLN A 73 -4.09 12.48 -8.27
N GLN A 74 -3.28 12.12 -7.28
CA GLN A 74 -2.72 13.10 -6.37
C GLN A 74 -1.77 14.07 -7.08
N TYR A 75 -0.93 13.55 -7.98
CA TYR A 75 0.01 14.37 -8.74
C TYR A 75 -0.69 15.26 -9.78
N GLU A 76 -1.69 14.73 -10.49
CA GLU A 76 -2.32 15.41 -11.62
C GLU A 76 -3.56 16.23 -11.22
N GLU A 77 -4.32 15.76 -10.23
CA GLU A 77 -5.66 16.28 -9.90
C GLU A 77 -5.75 16.80 -8.45
N SER A 78 -4.66 16.71 -7.67
CA SER A 78 -4.62 17.08 -6.24
C SER A 78 -5.61 16.33 -5.35
N ILE A 79 -6.14 15.19 -5.81
CA ILE A 79 -7.02 14.32 -5.02
C ILE A 79 -6.15 13.58 -3.98
N PRO A 80 -6.52 13.56 -2.67
CA PRO A 80 -5.79 12.77 -1.69
C PRO A 80 -5.72 11.30 -2.12
N HIS A 81 -4.51 10.75 -2.21
CA HIS A 81 -4.29 9.45 -2.86
C HIS A 81 -5.00 8.31 -2.13
N GLU A 82 -5.18 8.40 -0.81
CA GLU A 82 -5.94 7.41 -0.04
C GLU A 82 -7.42 7.33 -0.45
N ILE A 83 -7.99 8.45 -0.90
CA ILE A 83 -9.37 8.53 -1.40
C ILE A 83 -9.41 8.01 -2.84
N ALA A 84 -8.49 8.48 -3.69
CA ALA A 84 -8.37 8.03 -5.07
C ALA A 84 -8.13 6.52 -5.16
N SER A 85 -7.17 5.99 -4.40
CA SER A 85 -6.86 4.56 -4.35
C SER A 85 -8.08 3.74 -3.95
N ALA A 86 -8.83 4.14 -2.92
CA ALA A 86 -10.03 3.42 -2.51
C ALA A 86 -11.08 3.39 -3.63
N ASN A 87 -11.35 4.52 -4.28
CA ASN A 87 -12.31 4.60 -5.37
C ASN A 87 -11.90 3.73 -6.57
N LEU A 88 -10.63 3.80 -6.99
CA LEU A 88 -10.11 3.01 -8.11
C LEU A 88 -10.05 1.51 -7.80
N SER A 89 -9.84 1.15 -6.54
CA SER A 89 -9.71 -0.25 -6.10
C SER A 89 -11.04 -1.01 -6.12
N GLU A 90 -12.17 -0.33 -5.94
CA GLU A 90 -13.47 -0.98 -5.81
C GLU A 90 -13.79 -1.87 -7.02
N GLU A 91 -13.58 -1.36 -8.23
CA GLU A 91 -13.84 -2.10 -9.46
C GLU A 91 -12.87 -3.27 -9.65
N ILE A 92 -11.57 -3.03 -9.42
CA ILE A 92 -10.55 -4.09 -9.53
C ILE A 92 -10.89 -5.25 -8.60
N LEU A 93 -11.30 -4.96 -7.35
CA LEU A 93 -11.65 -6.00 -6.39
C LEU A 93 -12.92 -6.77 -6.80
N LYS A 94 -13.94 -6.10 -7.33
CA LYS A 94 -15.16 -6.73 -7.87
C LYS A 94 -14.84 -7.69 -9.01
N GLU A 95 -13.92 -7.31 -9.90
CA GLU A 95 -13.51 -8.14 -11.05
C GLU A 95 -12.50 -9.25 -10.68
N CYS A 96 -11.92 -9.20 -9.47
CA CYS A 96 -10.95 -10.19 -8.97
C CYS A 96 -11.53 -11.15 -7.91
N ASP A 97 -12.85 -11.37 -7.90
CA ASP A 97 -13.57 -12.31 -7.02
C ASP A 97 -13.41 -12.05 -5.51
N PHE A 98 -13.32 -10.79 -5.10
CA PHE A 98 -13.47 -10.43 -3.69
C PHE A 98 -14.95 -10.27 -3.36
N ASN A 99 -15.37 -10.80 -2.21
CA ASN A 99 -16.74 -10.64 -1.77
C ASN A 99 -16.98 -9.24 -1.19
N LYS A 100 -18.26 -8.88 -0.94
CA LYS A 100 -18.64 -7.54 -0.48
C LYS A 100 -17.99 -7.14 0.85
N ASP A 101 -17.85 -8.07 1.78
CA ASP A 101 -17.26 -7.80 3.10
C ASP A 101 -15.75 -7.60 2.99
N GLU A 102 -15.06 -8.42 2.19
CA GLU A 102 -13.63 -8.25 1.89
C GLU A 102 -13.37 -6.91 1.20
N ILE A 103 -14.18 -6.56 0.18
CA ILE A 103 -14.09 -5.27 -0.51
C ILE A 103 -14.24 -4.14 0.50
N PHE A 104 -15.29 -4.16 1.32
CA PHE A 104 -15.52 -3.11 2.31
C PHE A 104 -14.33 -2.95 3.28
N GLN A 105 -13.77 -4.04 3.79
CA GLN A 105 -12.62 -4.01 4.67
C GLN A 105 -11.37 -3.44 4.00
N ILE A 106 -11.06 -3.88 2.76
CA ILE A 106 -9.92 -3.40 1.99
C ILE A 106 -10.05 -1.90 1.70
N LEU A 107 -11.21 -1.46 1.21
CA LEU A 107 -11.45 -0.04 0.91
C LEU A 107 -11.38 0.84 2.16
N LYS A 108 -11.93 0.36 3.30
CA LYS A 108 -11.80 1.06 4.59
C LYS A 108 -10.33 1.19 5.00
N ALA A 109 -9.53 0.13 4.85
CA ALA A 109 -8.11 0.16 5.18
C ALA A 109 -7.32 1.12 4.29
N ILE A 110 -7.52 1.06 2.97
CA ILE A 110 -6.89 1.97 2.00
C ILE A 110 -7.27 3.42 2.32
N LYS A 111 -8.54 3.72 2.58
CA LYS A 111 -8.98 5.09 2.89
C LYS A 111 -8.35 5.65 4.17
N ASN A 112 -7.99 4.80 5.12
CA ASN A 112 -7.47 5.18 6.44
C ASN A 112 -5.97 4.93 6.65
N HIS A 113 -5.22 4.50 5.62
CA HIS A 113 -3.82 4.07 5.80
C HIS A 113 -2.84 5.20 6.17
N ARG A 114 -3.28 6.45 6.16
CA ARG A 114 -2.52 7.61 6.66
C ARG A 114 -2.81 7.94 8.12
N ASN A 115 -3.88 7.40 8.67
CA ASN A 115 -4.35 7.68 10.03
C ASN A 115 -3.53 6.86 11.05
N LYS A 116 -2.92 7.52 12.02
CA LYS A 116 -2.20 6.85 13.12
C LYS A 116 -3.14 6.32 14.22
N GLU A 117 -4.38 6.79 14.25
CA GLU A 117 -5.40 6.51 15.26
C GLU A 117 -6.37 5.42 14.78
N ASN A 118 -5.89 4.53 13.90
CA ASN A 118 -6.65 3.36 13.48
C ASN A 118 -6.92 2.44 14.68
N GLU A 119 -8.06 1.76 14.63
CA GLU A 119 -8.42 0.72 15.59
C GLU A 119 -7.30 -0.32 15.66
N LYS A 120 -6.89 -0.68 16.89
CA LYS A 120 -5.82 -1.66 17.11
C LYS A 120 -6.19 -2.99 16.47
N GLU A 121 -5.20 -3.65 15.89
CA GLU A 121 -5.34 -4.97 15.26
C GLU A 121 -6.28 -4.99 14.03
N SER A 122 -6.73 -3.82 13.56
CA SER A 122 -7.50 -3.70 12.32
C SER A 122 -6.61 -3.79 11.08
N LEU A 123 -7.22 -4.16 9.94
CA LEU A 123 -6.54 -4.13 8.64
C LEU A 123 -5.97 -2.73 8.31
N SER A 124 -6.66 -1.66 8.71
CA SER A 124 -6.20 -0.28 8.55
C SER A 124 -4.91 -0.01 9.34
N GLU A 125 -4.83 -0.49 10.58
CA GLU A 125 -3.63 -0.34 11.41
C GLU A 125 -2.46 -1.14 10.82
N LEU A 126 -2.72 -2.35 10.34
CA LEU A 126 -1.72 -3.19 9.68
C LEU A 126 -1.14 -2.49 8.45
N LEU A 127 -2.00 -1.96 7.58
CA LEU A 127 -1.57 -1.24 6.38
C LEU A 127 -0.78 0.02 6.76
N TYR A 128 -1.28 0.82 7.71
CA TYR A 128 -0.58 2.02 8.20
C TYR A 128 0.84 1.68 8.69
N LYS A 129 0.98 0.67 9.56
CA LYS A 129 2.28 0.27 10.11
C LYS A 129 3.21 -0.20 8.99
N SER A 130 2.70 -1.03 8.09
CA SER A 130 3.51 -1.68 7.06
C SER A 130 4.01 -0.70 5.98
N ASP A 131 3.20 0.27 5.53
CA ASP A 131 3.64 1.35 4.62
C ASP A 131 4.76 2.22 5.23
N LYS A 132 4.75 2.42 6.56
CA LYS A 132 5.86 3.14 7.21
C LYS A 132 7.10 2.28 7.34
N LEU A 133 6.95 0.98 7.60
CA LEU A 133 8.05 0.06 7.84
C LEU A 133 8.75 -0.43 6.57
N SER A 134 8.07 -0.44 5.41
CA SER A 134 8.62 -0.96 4.14
C SER A 134 9.84 -0.19 3.62
N ARG A 135 10.09 1.03 4.09
CA ARG A 135 11.13 1.90 3.54
C ARG A 135 12.50 1.55 4.11
N SER A 136 13.42 1.11 3.26
CA SER A 136 14.80 0.75 3.64
C SER A 136 15.74 1.95 3.87
N CYS A 137 15.39 2.85 4.81
CA CYS A 137 16.15 4.09 5.02
C CYS A 137 17.63 3.85 5.41
N PHE A 138 17.95 2.74 6.05
CA PHE A 138 19.33 2.35 6.42
C PHE A 138 20.29 2.18 5.23
N LYS A 139 19.76 2.03 3.99
CA LYS A 139 20.54 1.92 2.74
C LYS A 139 20.21 3.04 1.73
N CYS A 140 19.47 4.08 2.14
CA CYS A 140 19.01 5.12 1.24
C CYS A 140 20.11 6.15 0.96
N SER A 141 20.54 6.27 -0.30
CA SER A 141 21.59 7.21 -0.74
C SER A 141 21.20 8.69 -0.55
N THR A 142 19.90 8.99 -0.55
CA THR A 142 19.35 10.34 -0.41
C THR A 142 18.84 10.62 1.01
N GLU A 143 19.08 9.72 1.98
CA GLU A 143 18.57 9.79 3.36
C GLU A 143 18.74 11.19 3.97
N LYS A 144 19.94 11.79 3.86
CA LYS A 144 20.27 13.08 4.47
C LYS A 144 19.43 14.25 3.94
N LYS A 145 18.99 14.18 2.69
CA LYS A 145 18.16 15.22 2.07
C LYS A 145 16.65 14.95 2.29
N CYS A 146 16.27 13.77 2.78
CA CYS A 146 14.89 13.33 2.86
C CYS A 146 14.05 14.20 3.78
N TYR A 147 12.88 14.61 3.28
CA TYR A 147 11.90 15.42 3.99
C TYR A 147 11.30 14.73 5.22
N TRP A 148 11.45 13.39 5.35
CA TRP A 148 11.08 12.70 6.57
C TRP A 148 12.00 13.08 7.73
N LEU A 149 11.40 13.37 8.87
CA LEU A 149 12.13 13.57 10.12
C LEU A 149 12.88 12.30 10.53
N LYS A 150 14.05 12.44 11.15
CA LYS A 150 14.95 11.32 11.52
C LYS A 150 14.23 10.20 12.31
N HIS A 151 13.32 10.56 13.22
CA HIS A 151 12.58 9.59 14.03
C HIS A 151 11.56 8.75 13.22
N LYS A 152 11.21 9.17 11.99
CA LYS A 152 10.33 8.41 11.08
C LYS A 152 11.09 7.49 10.12
N LYS A 153 12.42 7.59 10.06
CA LYS A 153 13.25 6.82 9.13
C LYS A 153 13.57 5.45 9.72
N ASN A 154 13.44 4.40 8.92
CA ASN A 154 13.80 3.04 9.35
C ASN A 154 15.32 2.83 9.21
N LEU A 155 16.07 3.25 10.23
CA LEU A 155 17.53 3.09 10.28
C LEU A 155 17.96 1.72 10.83
N LYS A 156 17.01 0.87 11.22
CA LYS A 156 17.20 -0.50 11.68
C LYS A 156 16.09 -1.38 11.09
N MET A 157 16.42 -2.62 10.76
CA MET A 157 15.47 -3.63 10.29
C MET A 157 14.57 -4.10 11.44
N LYS A 158 13.31 -4.40 11.14
CA LYS A 158 12.31 -4.85 12.14
C LYS A 158 11.54 -6.11 11.71
N TYR A 159 11.41 -6.34 10.40
CA TYR A 159 10.73 -7.45 9.75
C TYR A 159 11.54 -7.86 8.52
#